data_AF-A0AAW2JMC9-F1
#
_entry.id   AF-A0AAW2JMC9-F1
#
_cell.length_a   1.000
_cell.length_b   1.000
_cell.length_c   1.000
_cell.angle_alpha   90.00
_cell.angle_beta   90.00
_cell.angle_gamma   90.00
#
_symmetry.space_group_name_H-M   'P 1'
#
loop_
_entity.id
_entity.type
_entity.pdbx_description
1 polymer ?
#
loop_
_entity_poly.entity_id
_entity_poly.type
_entity_poly.pdbx_seq_one_letter_code
_entity_poly.pdbx_strand_id
1 'polypeptide(L)' 'QLGYMIFACGISNYSVSVFHLMNHAFFKALLFLSAGSVIHAMSDEARYAEDGGLASSFPFTYAMMLMGSLSLIGFPF' A
#
# COMPACT_ATOMS: atom_id res chain seq x y z
N GLN A 1 -11.96 -3.42 -2.23
CA GLN A 1 -11.36 -4.76 -2.46
C GLN A 1 -12.06 -5.88 -1.71
N LEU A 2 -12.36 -5.74 -0.41
CA LEU A 2 -12.99 -6.83 0.38
C LEU A 2 -14.31 -7.35 -0.23
N GLY A 3 -15.18 -6.46 -0.73
CA GLY A 3 -16.43 -6.87 -1.41
C GLY A 3 -16.22 -7.71 -2.68
N TYR A 4 -15.14 -7.45 -3.44
CA TYR A 4 -14.78 -8.25 -4.61
C TYR A 4 -14.30 -9.67 -4.22
N MET A 5 -13.60 -9.80 -3.09
CA MET A 5 -13.16 -11.10 -2.56
C MET A 5 -14.36 -11.94 -2.09
N ILE A 6 -15.29 -11.31 -1.37
CA ILE A 6 -16.50 -12.00 -0.89
C ILE A 6 -17.37 -12.43 -2.08
N PHE A 7 -17.47 -11.60 -3.12
CA PHE A 7 -18.15 -11.96 -4.36
C PHE A 7 -17.49 -13.15 -5.08
N ALA A 8 -16.15 -13.20 -5.15
CA ALA A 8 -15.42 -14.35 -5.71
C ALA A 8 -15.64 -15.65 -4.92
N CYS A 9 -15.72 -15.57 -3.58
CA CYS A 9 -16.15 -16.70 -2.75
C CYS A 9 -17.58 -17.14 -3.04
N GLY A 10 -18.48 -16.20 -3.35
CA GLY A 10 -19.88 -16.49 -3.68
C GLY A 10 -20.07 -17.28 -4.98
N ILE A 11 -19.14 -17.17 -5.93
CA ILE A 11 -19.13 -17.95 -7.19
C ILE A 11 -18.39 -19.30 -6.99
N SER A 12 -18.16 -19.72 -5.74
CA SER A 12 -17.40 -20.93 -5.38
C SER A 12 -15.93 -20.94 -5.81
N ASN A 13 -15.36 -19.78 -6.15
CA ASN A 13 -13.95 -19.66 -6.52
C ASN A 13 -13.09 -19.25 -5.32
N TYR A 14 -13.06 -20.13 -4.32
CA TYR A 14 -12.40 -19.89 -3.03
C TYR A 14 -10.89 -19.68 -3.16
N SER A 15 -10.21 -20.45 -4.02
CA SER A 15 -8.77 -20.37 -4.22
C SER A 15 -8.35 -18.97 -4.72
N VAL A 16 -9.07 -18.41 -5.68
CA VAL A 16 -8.79 -17.07 -6.22
C VAL A 16 -9.09 -15.99 -5.18
N SER A 17 -10.16 -16.15 -4.40
CA SER A 17 -10.51 -15.19 -3.34
C SER A 17 -9.46 -15.15 -2.22
N VAL A 18 -9.00 -16.31 -1.74
CA VAL A 18 -7.97 -16.41 -0.70
C VAL A 18 -6.62 -15.90 -1.22
N PHE A 19 -6.25 -16.22 -2.46
CA PHE A 19 -5.04 -15.68 -3.09
C PHE A 19 -5.08 -14.14 -3.20
N HIS A 20 -6.22 -13.58 -3.65
CA HIS A 20 -6.38 -12.14 -3.74
C HIS A 20 -6.38 -11.48 -2.35
N LEU A 21 -7.00 -12.10 -1.34
CA LEU A 21 -7.00 -11.62 0.04
C LEU A 21 -5.58 -11.53 0.62
N MET A 22 -4.77 -12.56 0.43
CA MET A 22 -3.38 -12.58 0.92
C MET A 22 -2.55 -11.47 0.28
N ASN A 23 -2.54 -11.38 -1.06
CA ASN A 23 -1.82 -10.33 -1.78
C ASN A 23 -2.27 -8.94 -1.33
N HIS A 24 -3.58 -8.71 -1.27
CA HIS A 24 -4.14 -7.46 -0.81
C HIS A 24 -3.71 -7.11 0.64
N ALA A 25 -3.67 -8.08 1.55
CA ALA A 25 -3.23 -7.86 2.92
C ALA A 25 -1.76 -7.43 2.97
N PHE A 26 -0.88 -8.07 2.21
CA PHE A 26 0.53 -7.70 2.13
C PHE A 26 0.73 -6.28 1.58
N PHE A 27 0.07 -5.91 0.48
CA PHE A 27 0.20 -4.57 -0.08
C PHE A 27 -0.39 -3.49 0.82
N LYS A 28 -1.51 -3.77 1.48
CA LYS A 28 -2.04 -2.85 2.49
C LYS A 28 -1.09 -2.70 3.68
N ALA A 29 -0.49 -3.78 4.17
CA ALA A 29 0.48 -3.71 5.25
C ALA A 29 1.71 -2.89 4.84
N LEU A 30 2.23 -3.06 3.63
CA LEU A 30 3.33 -2.26 3.07
C LEU A 30 2.98 -0.77 3.00
N LEU A 31 1.78 -0.42 2.52
CA LEU A 31 1.33 0.97 2.47
C LEU A 31 1.19 1.58 3.87
N PHE A 32 0.60 0.85 4.82
CA PHE A 32 0.45 1.33 6.20
C PHE A 32 1.79 1.48 6.91
N LEU A 33 2.73 0.56 6.71
CA LEU A 33 4.08 0.65 7.25
C LEU A 33 4.84 1.85 6.66
N SER A 34 4.75 2.05 5.34
CA SER A 34 5.39 3.17 4.65
C SER A 34 4.80 4.51 5.10
N ALA A 35 3.47 4.62 5.18
CA ALA A 35 2.80 5.81 5.71
C ALA A 35 3.16 6.06 7.19
N GLY A 36 3.22 5.01 8.01
CA GLY A 36 3.66 5.11 9.40
C GLY A 36 5.12 5.59 9.53
N SER A 37 6.01 5.10 8.66
CA SER A 37 7.40 5.58 8.57
C SER A 37 7.48 7.06 8.21
N VAL A 38 6.67 7.53 7.25
CA VAL A 38 6.63 8.95 6.88
C VAL A 38 6.07 9.80 8.02
N ILE A 39 4.96 9.37 8.64
CA ILE A 39 4.35 10.11 9.76
C ILE A 39 5.31 10.19 10.95
N HIS A 40 6.00 9.09 11.27
CA HIS A 40 6.98 9.08 12.35
C HIS A 40 8.15 10.01 12.05
N ALA A 41 8.70 9.99 10.84
CA ALA A 41 9.77 10.89 10.43
C ALA A 41 9.33 12.37 10.38
N MET A 42 8.09 12.66 9.98
CA MET A 42 7.52 14.01 10.01
C MET A 42 7.15 14.49 11.42
N SER A 43 6.97 13.57 12.38
CA SER A 43 6.68 13.92 13.78
C SER A 43 7.90 14.55 14.47
N ASP A 44 9.12 14.15 14.07
CA ASP A 44 10.37 14.76 14.54
C ASP A 44 10.72 16.04 13.77
N GLU A 45 10.26 16.19 12.52
CA GLU A 45 10.60 17.31 11.64
C GLU A 45 9.34 17.94 11.02
N ALA A 46 8.56 18.62 11.86
CA ALA A 46 7.30 19.28 11.48
C ALA A 46 7.40 20.39 10.41
N ARG A 47 8.58 20.61 9.80
CA ARG A 47 8.84 21.63 8.76
C ARG A 47 8.78 21.11 7.32
N TYR A 48 8.68 19.79 7.11
CA TYR A 48 8.59 19.20 5.76
C TYR A 48 7.32 19.54 4.96
N ALA A 49 6.33 20.17 5.58
CA ALA A 49 5.13 20.65 4.87
C ALA A 49 5.42 21.85 3.95
N GLU A 50 6.47 22.63 4.22
CA GLU A 50 6.84 23.80 3.39
C GLU A 50 7.75 23.43 2.22
N ASP A 51 8.62 22.43 2.39
CA ASP A 51 9.48 21.90 1.34
C ASP A 51 8.79 20.70 0.68
N GLY A 52 8.06 20.94 -0.43
CA GLY A 52 7.22 19.97 -1.16
C GLY A 52 7.92 18.75 -1.79
N GLY A 53 9.01 18.26 -1.19
CA GLY A 53 9.88 17.20 -1.69
C GLY A 53 9.87 15.92 -0.85
N LEU A 54 8.70 15.37 -0.50
CA LEU A 54 8.60 14.07 0.21
C LEU A 54 9.37 12.93 -0.50
N ALA A 55 9.38 12.97 -1.84
CA ALA A 55 10.10 12.01 -2.68
C ALA A 55 11.63 12.15 -2.62
N SER A 56 12.15 13.35 -2.30
CA SER A 56 13.59 13.61 -2.21
C SER A 56 14.15 13.34 -0.81
N SER A 57 13.35 13.57 0.23
CA SER A 57 13.78 13.36 1.63
C SER A 57 13.72 11.89 2.05
N PHE A 58 12.74 11.13 1.55
CA PHE A 58 12.58 9.69 1.85
C PHE A 58 12.43 8.85 0.58
N PRO A 59 13.47 8.75 -0.27
CA PRO A 59 13.40 8.04 -1.55
C PRO A 59 13.04 6.56 -1.38
N PHE A 60 13.49 5.93 -0.28
CA PHE A 60 13.18 4.53 0.01
C PHE A 60 11.70 4.31 0.36
N THR A 61 11.16 5.09 1.29
CA THR A 61 9.75 4.99 1.72
C THR A 61 8.81 5.39 0.59
N TYR A 62 9.18 6.38 -0.22
CA TYR A 62 8.44 6.77 -1.41
C TYR A 62 8.41 5.68 -2.48
N ALA A 63 9.54 5.01 -2.76
CA ALA A 63 9.59 3.89 -3.70
C ALA A 63 8.73 2.70 -3.24
N MET A 64 8.76 2.36 -1.95
CA MET A 64 7.91 1.30 -1.38
C MET A 64 6.42 1.66 -1.44
N MET A 65 6.08 2.92 -1.19
CA MET A 65 4.71 3.41 -1.30
C MET A 65 4.19 3.40 -2.75
N LEU A 66 5.05 3.75 -3.72
CA LEU A 66 4.74 3.64 -5.14
C LEU A 66 4.56 2.18 -5.57
N MET A 67 5.47 1.28 -5.20
CA MET A 67 5.33 -0.15 -5.52
C MET A 67 4.06 -0.76 -4.89
N GLY A 68 3.74 -0.43 -3.64
CA GLY A 68 2.51 -0.88 -2.99
C GLY A 68 1.25 -0.36 -3.69
N SER A 69 1.29 0.89 -4.17
CA SER A 69 0.16 1.52 -4.87
C SER A 69 -0.03 0.95 -6.29
N LEU A 70 1.05 0.76 -7.04
CA LEU A 70 1.01 0.11 -8.36
C LEU A 70 0.47 -1.32 -8.26
N SER A 71 0.91 -2.07 -7.26
CA SER A 71 0.46 -3.45 -7.09
C SER A 71 -1.01 -3.55 -6.66
N LEU A 72 -1.56 -2.54 -5.96
CA LEU A 72 -2.97 -2.50 -5.57
C LEU A 72 -3.92 -2.15 -6.71
N ILE A 73 -3.45 -1.37 -7.69
CA ILE A 73 -4.20 -1.01 -8.91
C ILE A 73 -4.33 -2.22 -9.85
N GLY A 74 -3.55 -3.28 -9.62
CA GLY A 74 -3.57 -4.47 -10.49
C GLY A 74 -2.80 -4.24 -11.78
N PHE A 75 -1.68 -3.49 -11.70
CA PHE A 75 -0.76 -3.35 -12.82
C PHE A 75 -0.28 -4.75 -13.26
N PRO A 76 -0.27 -5.08 -14.56
CA PRO A 76 -0.19 -6.47 -15.01
C PRO A 76 1.24 -7.03 -14.88
N PHE A 77 1.60 -7.58 -13.72
CA PHE A 77 2.76 -8.44 -13.45
C PHE A 77 2.49 -9.36 -12.25
#